data_AF-W2IFV8-F1
#
_entry.id   AF-W2IFV8-F1
#
_cell.length_a   1.000
_cell.length_b   1.000
_cell.length_c   1.000
_cell.angle_alpha   90.00
_cell.angle_beta   90.00
_cell.angle_gamma   90.00
#
_symmetry.space_group_name_H-M   'P 1'
#
loop_
_entity.id
_entity.type
_entity.pdbx_description
1 polymer ?
#
loop_
_entity_poly.entity_id
_entity_poly.type
_entity_poly.pdbx_seq_one_letter_code
_entity_poly.pdbx_strand_id
1 'polypeptide(L)'
;MEMKRVVARFMVHKVGSFVVKERVLCFGEYSFSTVDRENQQVTNTWPYEDVDSANVLEGETDFVIHTPRHRIKKTVYRCHFRMEVLVCLVRLRSQHYAKMPDAPQPPPAELQTLTFQSLKYHKSGIHSACVVEIRPDGIYQRDTEGDVMSHIPYTSLVSIDLICDDHEAIGLNHSDNSSLFIVPKRTELAQAINRVMKAYGMQINEYRKKTMEAALKDDGKASLTTSVSFEYQVLKVSQSNESSAAPRTLSVSEKFITEYADAKTVISSRPLARIYTLIMYQDTLQAFEVVYVDGVKRKYYSAQREKIVCELLASCHALGNFQVGVEMMEIADSVRMIPRKIILQEGNKIANTVPNVNVMDRELRVAQANVLQLLAVHGYRKTARTQRQLPRGLDEEMHSLALELNANTPTSGVIAQPNKPFDKVVYVLARELHDIVGRHGATHDFVSTYLQSLYRLTLAPPAINEFMKILTERGEEYIGTISKVLMSKNSVAIYWIFM
;
A
#
# COMPACT_ATOMS: atom_id res chain seq x y z
N MET A 1 -16.39 -22.99 15.86
CA MET A 1 -15.00 -23.33 15.50
C MET A 1 -14.34 -22.05 15.03
N GLU A 2 -13.62 -21.35 15.92
CA GLU A 2 -12.99 -20.07 15.57
C GLU A 2 -12.02 -20.25 14.41
N MET A 3 -12.25 -19.55 13.30
CA MET A 3 -11.25 -19.44 12.24
C MET A 3 -10.03 -18.73 12.82
N LYS A 4 -8.96 -19.49 13.09
CA LYS A 4 -7.65 -18.93 13.43
C LYS A 4 -7.32 -17.81 12.45
N ARG A 5 -7.07 -16.60 12.96
CA ARG A 5 -6.87 -15.38 12.17
C ARG A 5 -5.75 -15.61 11.14
N VAL A 6 -6.12 -15.64 9.86
CA VAL A 6 -5.16 -15.77 8.75
C VAL A 6 -4.64 -14.38 8.41
N VAL A 7 -3.33 -14.20 8.50
CA VAL A 7 -2.62 -12.94 8.31
C VAL A 7 -2.17 -12.75 6.86
N ALA A 8 -1.86 -13.84 6.14
CA ALA A 8 -1.52 -13.80 4.72
C ALA A 8 -1.86 -15.11 3.99
N ARG A 9 -2.14 -15.08 2.67
CA ARG A 9 -2.48 -16.28 1.87
C ARG A 9 -1.84 -16.32 0.49
N PHE A 10 -0.89 -17.17 0.16
CA PHE A 10 -0.24 -17.15 -1.15
C PHE A 10 -0.72 -18.29 -2.04
N MET A 11 -1.01 -18.00 -3.31
CA MET A 11 -1.24 -19.08 -4.28
C MET A 11 0.11 -19.72 -4.62
N VAL A 12 0.21 -21.03 -4.44
CA VAL A 12 1.43 -21.79 -4.65
C VAL A 12 1.12 -23.11 -5.33
N HIS A 13 2.11 -23.68 -6.01
CA HIS A 13 2.07 -25.09 -6.37
C HIS A 13 2.94 -25.87 -5.39
N LYS A 14 2.33 -26.82 -4.67
CA LYS A 14 3.08 -27.77 -3.84
C LYS A 14 3.65 -28.84 -4.74
N VAL A 15 4.98 -28.90 -4.84
CA VAL A 15 5.70 -29.82 -5.71
C VAL A 15 6.03 -31.09 -4.93
N GLY A 16 5.40 -32.20 -5.30
CA GLY A 16 5.72 -33.54 -4.80
C GLY A 16 6.56 -34.33 -5.80
N SER A 17 7.01 -35.53 -5.41
CA SER A 17 7.86 -36.40 -6.24
C SER A 17 7.19 -36.84 -7.56
N PHE A 18 5.86 -36.93 -7.59
CA PHE A 18 5.11 -37.44 -8.74
C PHE A 18 3.99 -36.51 -9.21
N VAL A 19 3.59 -35.54 -8.37
CA VAL A 19 2.42 -34.69 -8.63
C VAL A 19 2.70 -33.28 -8.14
N VAL A 20 2.30 -32.31 -8.95
CA VAL A 20 2.25 -30.89 -8.59
C VAL A 20 0.79 -30.54 -8.31
N LYS A 21 0.51 -29.97 -7.13
CA LYS A 21 -0.86 -29.60 -6.74
C LYS A 21 -0.95 -28.11 -6.44
N GLU A 22 -1.95 -27.44 -6.98
CA GLU A 22 -2.25 -26.06 -6.62
C GLU A 22 -2.82 -25.99 -5.19
N ARG A 23 -2.29 -25.09 -4.38
CA ARG A 23 -2.64 -24.92 -2.96
C ARG A 23 -2.63 -23.44 -2.59
N VAL A 24 -3.41 -23.10 -1.56
CA VAL A 24 -3.29 -21.80 -0.89
C VAL A 24 -2.43 -21.98 0.35
N LEU A 25 -1.26 -21.35 0.39
CA LEU A 25 -0.38 -21.30 1.56
C LEU A 25 -0.84 -20.16 2.50
N CYS A 26 -1.49 -20.52 3.58
CA CYS A 26 -2.02 -19.61 4.58
C CYS A 26 -1.04 -19.44 5.73
N PHE A 27 -0.73 -18.21 6.10
CA PHE A 27 0.02 -17.85 7.30
C PHE A 27 -0.92 -17.30 8.35
N GLY A 28 -0.93 -17.90 9.53
CA GLY A 28 -1.63 -17.40 10.71
C GLY A 28 -0.65 -16.78 11.71
N GLU A 29 -1.14 -16.50 12.92
CA GLU A 29 -0.32 -15.88 13.97
C GLU A 29 0.72 -16.86 14.57
N TYR A 30 0.40 -18.15 14.68
CA TYR A 30 1.23 -19.16 15.36
C TYR A 30 1.71 -20.30 14.45
N SER A 31 1.14 -20.40 13.26
CA SER A 31 1.37 -21.52 12.35
C SER A 31 1.04 -21.13 10.93
N PHE A 32 1.53 -21.90 9.97
CA PHE A 32 1.12 -21.81 8.57
C PHE A 32 0.52 -23.13 8.10
N SER A 33 -0.32 -23.07 7.08
CA SER A 33 -1.05 -24.21 6.57
C SER A 33 -1.19 -24.16 5.06
N THR A 34 -1.46 -25.31 4.45
CA THR A 34 -1.88 -25.38 3.05
C THR A 34 -3.35 -25.75 3.00
N VAL A 35 -4.10 -25.07 2.13
CA VAL A 35 -5.51 -25.32 1.87
C VAL A 35 -5.66 -25.80 0.43
N ASP A 36 -6.46 -26.83 0.24
CA ASP A 36 -6.85 -27.30 -1.09
C ASP A 36 -7.80 -26.27 -1.74
N ARG A 37 -7.50 -25.90 -2.99
CA ARG A 37 -8.23 -24.85 -3.69
C ARG A 37 -9.69 -25.25 -3.97
N GLU A 38 -9.95 -26.52 -4.26
CA GLU A 38 -11.25 -26.97 -4.76
C GLU A 38 -12.25 -27.14 -3.62
N ASN A 39 -11.85 -27.84 -2.55
CA ASN A 39 -12.74 -28.16 -1.44
C ASN A 39 -12.53 -27.27 -0.20
N GLN A 40 -11.57 -26.32 -0.25
CA GLN A 40 -11.25 -25.39 0.83
C GLN A 40 -10.83 -26.06 2.16
N GLN A 41 -10.45 -27.34 2.11
CA GLN A 41 -9.99 -28.06 3.30
C GLN A 41 -8.50 -27.84 3.55
N VAL A 42 -8.14 -27.70 4.83
CA VAL A 42 -6.74 -27.64 5.26
C VAL A 42 -6.09 -28.99 5.02
N THR A 43 -5.04 -29.03 4.19
CA THR A 43 -4.32 -30.26 3.86
C THR A 43 -3.13 -30.53 4.79
N ASN A 44 -2.44 -29.49 5.24
CA ASN A 44 -1.33 -29.58 6.19
C ASN A 44 -1.24 -28.32 7.02
N THR A 45 -0.75 -28.43 8.27
CA THR A 45 -0.46 -27.29 9.16
C THR A 45 0.89 -27.54 9.83
N TRP A 46 1.70 -26.49 9.94
CA TRP A 46 3.02 -26.51 10.57
C TRP A 46 3.13 -25.32 11.52
N PRO A 47 3.58 -25.53 12.78
CA PRO A 47 3.91 -24.43 13.67
C PRO A 47 5.23 -23.77 13.23
N TYR A 48 5.43 -22.51 13.62
CA TYR A 48 6.63 -21.75 13.20
C TYR A 48 7.93 -22.27 13.80
N GLU A 49 7.87 -22.85 15.00
CA GLU A 49 9.00 -23.47 15.71
C GLU A 49 9.56 -24.72 15.03
N ASP A 50 8.77 -25.36 14.17
CA ASP A 50 9.19 -26.57 13.45
C ASP A 50 9.89 -26.25 12.14
N VAL A 51 9.92 -24.98 11.73
CA VAL A 51 10.67 -24.54 10.57
C VAL A 51 12.13 -24.41 10.97
N ASP A 52 12.98 -25.20 10.34
CA ASP A 52 14.43 -25.13 10.49
C ASP A 52 14.99 -24.02 9.59
N SER A 53 14.70 -24.11 8.28
CA SER A 53 15.18 -23.16 7.27
C SER A 53 14.20 -23.04 6.11
N ALA A 54 14.26 -21.93 5.38
CA ALA A 54 13.49 -21.73 4.16
C ALA A 54 14.33 -21.00 3.12
N ASN A 55 14.52 -21.61 1.95
CA ASN A 55 15.51 -21.18 0.97
C ASN A 55 14.93 -21.16 -0.44
N VAL A 56 15.48 -20.30 -1.29
CA VAL A 56 15.29 -20.40 -2.74
C VAL A 56 15.88 -21.69 -3.29
N LEU A 57 15.26 -22.22 -4.33
CA LEU A 57 15.85 -23.24 -5.19
C LEU A 57 16.28 -22.61 -6.52
N GLU A 58 17.00 -23.38 -7.33
CA GLU A 58 17.36 -22.98 -8.70
C GLU A 58 16.14 -22.54 -9.51
N GLY A 59 16.33 -21.52 -10.35
CA GLY A 59 15.26 -20.82 -11.06
C GLY A 59 14.70 -19.64 -10.28
N GLU A 60 13.60 -19.05 -10.78
CA GLU A 60 13.05 -17.79 -10.26
C GLU A 60 11.83 -17.96 -9.33
N THR A 61 11.22 -19.15 -9.29
CA THR A 61 9.90 -19.34 -8.67
C THR A 61 9.85 -20.41 -7.59
N ASP A 62 10.82 -21.32 -7.55
CA ASP A 62 10.81 -22.45 -6.61
C ASP A 62 11.52 -22.07 -5.30
N PHE A 63 10.98 -22.55 -4.19
CA PHE A 63 11.53 -22.42 -2.85
C PHE A 63 11.17 -23.64 -2.00
N VAL A 64 11.93 -23.88 -0.93
CA VAL A 64 11.75 -25.00 -0.03
C VAL A 64 11.62 -24.52 1.41
N ILE A 65 10.71 -25.15 2.16
CA ILE A 65 10.62 -25.00 3.62
C ILE A 65 11.00 -26.34 4.25
N HIS A 66 12.01 -26.33 5.12
CA HIS A 66 12.47 -27.49 5.88
C HIS A 66 11.76 -27.55 7.22
N THR A 67 11.09 -28.68 7.47
CA THR A 67 10.34 -28.98 8.69
C THR A 67 10.76 -30.36 9.20
N PRO A 68 11.97 -30.52 9.74
CA PRO A 68 12.59 -31.83 9.99
C PRO A 68 11.86 -32.69 11.03
N ARG A 69 11.08 -32.04 11.91
CA ARG A 69 10.25 -32.68 12.95
C ARG A 69 8.98 -33.36 12.39
N HIS A 70 8.66 -33.13 11.11
CA HIS A 70 7.47 -33.69 10.45
C HIS A 70 7.82 -34.90 9.57
N ARG A 71 6.82 -35.76 9.31
CA ARG A 71 6.96 -36.93 8.41
C ARG A 71 7.50 -36.52 7.03
N ILE A 72 6.99 -35.40 6.51
CA ILE A 72 7.53 -34.74 5.31
C ILE A 72 8.53 -33.69 5.80
N LYS A 73 9.82 -34.04 5.74
CA LYS A 73 10.91 -33.21 6.29
C LYS A 73 11.17 -31.92 5.51
N LYS A 74 10.74 -31.85 4.25
CA LYS A 74 10.84 -30.66 3.41
C LYS A 74 9.68 -30.59 2.45
N THR A 75 9.17 -29.39 2.21
CA THR A 75 8.13 -29.15 1.21
C THR A 75 8.62 -28.12 0.21
N VAL A 76 8.58 -28.50 -1.07
CA VAL A 76 8.93 -27.60 -2.19
C VAL A 76 7.66 -26.93 -2.69
N TYR A 77 7.75 -25.63 -2.91
CA TYR A 77 6.70 -24.79 -3.43
C TYR A 77 7.19 -24.01 -4.65
N ARG A 78 6.29 -23.78 -5.59
CA ARG A 78 6.50 -22.89 -6.75
C ARG A 78 5.56 -21.70 -6.66
N CYS A 79 6.11 -20.49 -6.69
CA CYS A 79 5.38 -19.23 -6.66
C CYS A 79 6.18 -18.13 -7.35
N HIS A 80 5.52 -17.32 -8.20
CA HIS A 80 6.19 -16.17 -8.84
C HIS A 80 6.64 -15.12 -7.82
N PHE A 81 5.95 -15.06 -6.68
CA PHE A 81 6.24 -14.15 -5.55
C PHE A 81 6.97 -14.89 -4.41
N ARG A 82 7.94 -15.74 -4.76
CA ARG A 82 8.63 -16.60 -3.76
C ARG A 82 9.32 -15.78 -2.67
N MET A 83 9.84 -14.60 -2.99
CA MET A 83 10.54 -13.74 -2.02
C MET A 83 9.58 -13.17 -0.99
N GLU A 84 8.41 -12.72 -1.43
CA GLU A 84 7.36 -12.21 -0.57
C GLU A 84 6.84 -13.29 0.38
N VAL A 85 6.76 -14.53 -0.09
CA VAL A 85 6.39 -15.69 0.75
C VAL A 85 7.45 -15.92 1.82
N LEU A 86 8.74 -15.98 1.44
CA LEU A 86 9.83 -16.26 2.38
C LEU A 86 10.00 -15.14 3.40
N VAL A 87 10.00 -13.88 2.96
CA VAL A 87 10.05 -12.71 3.84
C VAL A 87 8.86 -12.72 4.82
N CYS A 88 7.64 -13.01 4.34
CA CYS A 88 6.47 -13.11 5.21
C CYS A 88 6.59 -14.25 6.23
N LEU A 89 7.12 -15.42 5.82
CA LEU A 89 7.36 -16.54 6.71
C LEU A 89 8.36 -16.15 7.82
N VAL A 90 9.50 -15.57 7.46
CA VAL A 90 10.56 -15.21 8.41
C VAL A 90 10.07 -14.13 9.39
N ARG A 91 9.33 -13.12 8.88
CA ARG A 91 8.68 -12.09 9.72
C ARG A 91 7.78 -12.70 10.78
N LEU A 92 6.88 -13.59 10.37
CA LEU A 92 5.90 -14.20 11.28
C LEU A 92 6.58 -15.18 12.24
N ARG A 93 7.65 -15.86 11.81
CA ARG A 93 8.52 -16.62 12.73
C ARG A 93 9.11 -15.71 13.80
N SER A 94 9.75 -14.60 13.43
CA SER A 94 10.32 -13.65 14.40
C SER A 94 9.28 -13.12 15.40
N GLN A 95 8.09 -12.73 14.92
CA GLN A 95 6.98 -12.29 15.78
C GLN A 95 6.49 -13.40 16.71
N HIS A 96 6.45 -14.64 16.23
CA HIS A 96 6.07 -15.80 17.03
C HIS A 96 7.09 -16.04 18.15
N TYR A 97 8.40 -16.08 17.84
CA TYR A 97 9.46 -16.23 18.83
C TYR A 97 9.44 -15.12 19.88
N ALA A 98 9.16 -13.87 19.49
CA ALA A 98 9.07 -12.75 20.43
C ALA A 98 7.89 -12.88 21.43
N LYS A 99 6.84 -13.64 21.09
CA LYS A 99 5.65 -13.87 21.92
C LYS A 99 5.74 -15.15 22.77
N MET A 100 6.70 -16.03 22.48
CA MET A 100 6.84 -17.30 23.19
C MET A 100 7.51 -17.09 24.55
N PRO A 101 6.89 -17.52 25.67
CA PRO A 101 7.47 -17.37 27.00
C PRO A 101 8.81 -18.08 27.18
N ASP A 102 8.95 -19.28 26.59
CA ASP A 102 10.10 -20.17 26.74
C ASP A 102 11.01 -20.21 25.50
N ALA A 103 10.93 -19.20 24.63
CA ALA A 103 11.79 -19.15 23.45
C ALA A 103 13.27 -19.04 23.84
N PRO A 104 14.18 -19.76 23.15
CA PRO A 104 15.62 -19.56 23.32
C PRO A 104 16.00 -18.09 23.12
N GLN A 105 16.68 -17.51 24.12
CA GLN A 105 17.19 -16.15 24.07
C GLN A 105 18.73 -16.16 23.95
N PRO A 106 19.30 -15.45 22.96
CA PRO A 106 18.62 -14.69 21.91
C PRO A 106 17.99 -15.60 20.83
N PRO A 107 16.98 -15.14 20.07
CA PRO A 107 16.41 -15.92 18.98
C PRO A 107 17.49 -16.18 17.89
N PRO A 108 17.24 -17.11 16.94
CA PRO A 108 18.14 -17.32 15.80
C PRO A 108 18.56 -15.99 15.15
N ALA A 109 19.82 -15.88 14.75
CA ALA A 109 20.43 -14.61 14.36
C ALA A 109 19.69 -13.90 13.20
N GLU A 110 19.05 -14.68 12.32
CA GLU A 110 18.22 -14.20 11.20
C GLU A 110 16.83 -13.69 11.62
N LEU A 111 16.37 -14.04 12.83
CA LEU A 111 15.10 -13.61 13.41
C LEU A 111 15.26 -12.43 14.38
N GLN A 112 16.51 -12.10 14.75
CA GLN A 112 16.82 -10.98 15.63
C GLN A 112 16.55 -9.64 14.95
N THR A 113 16.10 -8.66 15.75
CA THR A 113 16.09 -7.26 15.36
C THR A 113 17.34 -6.59 15.91
N LEU A 114 18.14 -5.96 15.03
CA LEU A 114 19.35 -5.25 15.42
C LEU A 114 19.18 -3.75 15.18
N THR A 115 19.51 -2.95 16.19
CA THR A 115 19.30 -1.50 16.17
C THR A 115 20.63 -0.75 16.13
N PHE A 116 20.73 0.26 15.28
CA PHE A 116 21.91 1.08 15.11
C PHE A 116 21.53 2.55 15.27
N GLN A 117 22.15 3.23 16.23
CA GLN A 117 22.03 4.68 16.34
C GLN A 117 22.69 5.32 15.12
N SER A 118 22.02 6.28 14.50
CA SER A 118 22.42 6.80 13.19
C SER A 118 22.00 8.26 13.00
N LEU A 119 22.66 8.94 12.08
CA LEU A 119 22.18 10.21 11.54
C LEU A 119 21.76 10.00 10.08
N LYS A 120 20.53 10.37 9.72
CA LYS A 120 20.13 10.43 8.32
C LYS A 120 20.63 11.72 7.70
N TYR A 121 21.32 11.58 6.57
CA TYR A 121 21.74 12.72 5.76
C TYR A 121 20.65 13.01 4.73
N HIS A 122 19.99 14.15 4.84
CA HIS A 122 18.96 14.58 3.89
C HIS A 122 19.58 15.31 2.71
N LYS A 123 18.89 15.30 1.56
CA LYS A 123 19.35 15.96 0.33
C LYS A 123 19.50 17.49 0.50
N SER A 124 18.81 18.08 1.47
CA SER A 124 18.94 19.49 1.85
C SER A 124 20.23 19.84 2.59
N GLY A 125 21.09 18.85 2.89
CA GLY A 125 22.29 19.03 3.70
C GLY A 125 22.05 18.97 5.21
N ILE A 126 20.78 18.88 5.65
CA ILE A 126 20.40 18.74 7.05
C ILE A 126 20.59 17.28 7.50
N HIS A 127 20.99 17.07 8.75
CA HIS A 127 21.07 15.74 9.36
C HIS A 127 20.01 15.58 10.42
N SER A 128 19.55 14.34 10.64
CA SER A 128 18.55 14.06 11.68
C SER A 128 18.86 12.76 12.39
N ALA A 129 18.78 12.79 13.71
CA ALA A 129 18.95 11.61 14.54
C ALA A 129 17.86 10.59 14.23
N CYS A 130 18.26 9.33 14.04
CA CYS A 130 17.36 8.23 13.79
C CYS A 130 17.97 6.90 14.27
N VAL A 131 17.14 5.88 14.36
CA VAL A 131 17.58 4.50 14.59
C VAL A 131 17.34 3.71 13.31
N VAL A 132 18.40 3.08 12.79
CA VAL A 132 18.28 2.09 11.71
C VAL A 132 18.11 0.72 12.35
N GLU A 133 16.99 0.07 12.09
CA GLU A 133 16.68 -1.27 12.56
C GLU A 133 16.75 -2.27 11.41
N ILE A 134 17.61 -3.28 11.56
CA ILE A 134 17.66 -4.45 10.70
C ILE A 134 16.66 -5.45 11.27
N ARG A 135 15.55 -5.65 10.56
CA ARG A 135 14.51 -6.60 10.92
C ARG A 135 14.49 -7.75 9.94
N PRO A 136 13.87 -8.89 10.28
CA PRO A 136 13.84 -10.04 9.37
C PRO A 136 13.09 -9.80 8.05
N ASP A 137 12.29 -8.73 7.97
CA ASP A 137 11.49 -8.38 6.80
C ASP A 137 11.93 -7.11 6.06
N GLY A 138 12.88 -6.35 6.59
CA GLY A 138 13.38 -5.16 5.93
C GLY A 138 14.28 -4.30 6.82
N ILE A 139 14.71 -3.19 6.25
CA ILE A 139 15.48 -2.16 6.94
C ILE A 139 14.53 -1.03 7.30
N TYR A 140 14.38 -0.78 8.59
CA TYR A 140 13.47 0.23 9.10
C TYR A 140 14.26 1.42 9.60
N GLN A 141 13.76 2.61 9.30
CA GLN A 141 14.24 3.83 9.91
C GLN A 141 13.20 4.30 10.92
N ARG A 142 13.62 4.53 12.16
CA ARG A 142 12.80 5.15 13.20
C ARG A 142 13.33 6.50 13.60
N ASP A 143 12.44 7.41 13.96
CA ASP A 143 12.83 8.66 14.59
C ASP A 143 13.19 8.44 16.07
N THR A 144 13.56 9.52 16.76
CA THR A 144 13.92 9.50 18.18
C THR A 144 12.74 9.19 19.10
N GLU A 145 11.50 9.28 18.62
CA GLU A 145 10.27 8.95 19.35
C GLU A 145 9.86 7.47 19.13
N GLY A 146 10.62 6.75 18.30
CA GLY A 146 10.40 5.35 17.99
C GLY A 146 9.36 5.13 16.91
N ASP A 147 8.88 6.17 16.22
CA ASP A 147 7.94 6.04 15.10
C ASP A 147 8.69 5.66 13.81
N VAL A 148 8.06 4.85 12.94
CA VAL A 148 8.67 4.47 11.67
C VAL A 148 8.61 5.64 10.68
N MET A 149 9.78 6.07 10.22
CA MET A 149 9.94 7.11 9.20
C MET A 149 9.86 6.55 7.79
N SER A 150 10.56 5.44 7.54
CA SER A 150 10.63 4.78 6.24
C SER A 150 11.02 3.31 6.40
N HIS A 151 10.69 2.52 5.38
CA HIS A 151 11.00 1.10 5.32
C HIS A 151 11.59 0.76 3.93
N ILE A 152 12.72 0.05 3.92
CA ILE A 152 13.34 -0.49 2.71
C ILE A 152 13.17 -2.02 2.76
N PRO A 153 12.21 -2.58 1.99
CA PRO A 153 12.13 -4.02 1.81
C PRO A 153 13.43 -4.55 1.21
N TYR A 154 13.91 -5.70 1.69
CA TYR A 154 15.13 -6.30 1.12
C TYR A 154 15.01 -6.62 -0.37
N THR A 155 13.81 -6.96 -0.84
CA THR A 155 13.50 -7.17 -2.27
C THR A 155 13.68 -5.92 -3.12
N SER A 156 13.70 -4.73 -2.52
CA SER A 156 13.95 -3.47 -3.22
C SER A 156 15.39 -2.98 -3.13
N LEU A 157 16.22 -3.57 -2.24
CA LEU A 157 17.59 -3.14 -2.03
C LEU A 157 18.47 -3.61 -3.19
N VAL A 158 19.06 -2.65 -3.91
CA VAL A 158 19.85 -2.88 -5.12
C VAL A 158 21.33 -3.01 -4.79
N SER A 159 21.87 -2.09 -3.97
CA SER A 159 23.29 -2.07 -3.61
C SER A 159 23.55 -1.33 -2.31
N ILE A 160 24.72 -1.57 -1.73
CA ILE A 160 25.23 -0.84 -0.57
C ILE A 160 26.48 -0.06 -1.02
N ASP A 161 26.45 1.26 -0.84
CA ASP A 161 27.59 2.12 -1.09
C ASP A 161 28.37 2.34 0.21
N LEU A 162 29.64 1.92 0.22
CA LEU A 162 30.58 2.26 1.28
C LEU A 162 31.24 3.58 0.93
N ILE A 163 30.99 4.59 1.75
CA ILE A 163 31.53 5.93 1.53
C ILE A 163 33.02 5.92 1.87
N CYS A 164 33.87 6.29 0.92
CA CYS A 164 35.33 6.10 1.04
C CYS A 164 36.03 7.23 1.80
N ASP A 165 35.45 8.43 1.77
CA ASP A 165 35.92 9.66 2.43
C ASP A 165 35.29 9.90 3.81
N ASP A 166 34.36 9.05 4.24
CA ASP A 166 33.78 9.03 5.59
C ASP A 166 33.59 7.57 6.04
N HIS A 167 34.25 7.17 7.14
CA HIS A 167 34.26 5.79 7.63
C HIS A 167 33.02 5.35 8.40
N GLU A 168 32.11 6.27 8.71
CA GLU A 168 30.84 5.99 9.36
C GLU A 168 29.68 6.07 8.35
N ALA A 169 29.87 6.75 7.22
CA ALA A 169 28.83 6.88 6.21
C ALA A 169 28.58 5.59 5.40
N ILE A 170 27.30 5.33 5.11
CA ILE A 170 26.80 4.20 4.32
C ILE A 170 25.58 4.62 3.50
N GLY A 171 25.60 4.31 2.20
CA GLY A 171 24.48 4.50 1.29
C GLY A 171 23.73 3.20 1.05
N LEU A 172 22.40 3.24 1.16
CA LEU A 172 21.50 2.14 0.83
C LEU A 172 20.70 2.52 -0.42
N ASN A 173 21.02 1.88 -1.55
CA ASN A 173 20.32 2.14 -2.81
C ASN A 173 19.21 1.13 -2.98
N HIS A 174 18.00 1.62 -3.21
CA HIS A 174 16.83 0.79 -3.45
C HIS A 174 16.13 1.26 -4.72
N SER A 175 15.21 0.43 -5.25
CA SER A 175 14.65 0.53 -6.61
C SER A 175 14.34 1.95 -7.13
N ASP A 176 13.89 2.84 -6.25
CA ASP A 176 13.38 4.16 -6.65
C ASP A 176 14.07 5.34 -5.93
N ASN A 177 15.07 5.11 -5.06
CA ASN A 177 15.79 6.17 -4.32
C ASN A 177 17.06 5.64 -3.63
N SER A 178 17.85 6.54 -3.06
CA SER A 178 18.94 6.22 -2.15
C SER A 178 18.70 6.83 -0.76
N SER A 179 19.18 6.13 0.28
CA SER A 179 19.18 6.62 1.65
C SER A 179 20.60 6.64 2.19
N LEU A 180 21.03 7.77 2.74
CA LEU A 180 22.39 7.99 3.23
C LEU A 180 22.37 8.16 4.75
N PHE A 181 23.21 7.39 5.44
CA PHE A 181 23.28 7.38 6.89
C PHE A 181 24.72 7.50 7.37
N ILE A 182 24.92 8.20 8.48
CA ILE A 182 26.15 8.14 9.30
C ILE A 182 25.89 7.15 10.43
N VAL A 183 26.69 6.09 10.48
CA VAL A 183 26.53 4.96 11.39
C VAL A 183 27.89 4.57 11.94
N PRO A 184 28.19 4.81 13.23
CA PRO A 184 29.50 4.49 13.82
C PRO A 184 29.92 3.03 13.59
N LYS A 185 28.93 2.13 13.54
CA LYS A 185 29.10 0.69 13.29
C LYS A 185 28.68 0.26 11.87
N ARG A 186 28.98 1.06 10.84
CA ARG A 186 28.51 0.77 9.45
C ARG A 186 28.85 -0.63 8.94
N THR A 187 29.99 -1.19 9.33
CA THR A 187 30.43 -2.51 8.88
C THR A 187 29.57 -3.60 9.51
N GLU A 188 29.26 -3.48 10.81
CA GLU A 188 28.33 -4.39 11.50
C GLU A 188 26.92 -4.28 10.89
N LEU A 189 26.46 -3.07 10.55
CA LEU A 189 25.19 -2.84 9.87
C LEU A 189 25.11 -3.56 8.51
N ALA A 190 26.12 -3.37 7.65
CA ALA A 190 26.18 -4.04 6.34
C ALA A 190 26.24 -5.58 6.48
N GLN A 191 26.99 -6.09 7.46
CA GLN A 191 27.04 -7.52 7.76
C GLN A 191 25.68 -8.05 8.26
N ALA A 192 24.96 -7.29 9.09
CA ALA A 192 23.63 -7.64 9.56
C ALA A 192 22.63 -7.72 8.40
N ILE A 193 22.63 -6.74 7.49
CA ILE A 193 21.81 -6.75 6.27
C ILE A 193 22.07 -8.02 5.44
N ASN A 194 23.35 -8.30 5.14
CA ASN A 194 23.72 -9.50 4.39
C ASN A 194 23.27 -10.79 5.07
N ARG A 195 23.40 -10.87 6.40
CA ARG A 195 23.05 -12.06 7.17
C ARG A 195 21.56 -12.38 7.01
N VAL A 196 20.70 -11.37 7.18
CA VAL A 196 19.25 -11.53 7.04
C VAL A 196 18.89 -11.91 5.61
N MET A 197 19.43 -11.20 4.61
CA MET A 197 19.17 -11.51 3.20
C MET A 197 19.57 -12.94 2.82
N LYS A 198 20.74 -13.40 3.28
CA LYS A 198 21.20 -14.77 3.03
C LYS A 198 20.28 -15.83 3.65
N ALA A 199 19.60 -15.53 4.75
CA ALA A 199 18.75 -16.49 5.47
C ALA A 199 17.53 -16.99 4.67
N TYR A 200 17.11 -16.26 3.64
CA TYR A 200 16.07 -16.69 2.69
C TYR A 200 16.55 -16.66 1.23
N GLY A 201 17.87 -16.73 1.02
CA GLY A 201 18.47 -16.95 -0.29
C GLY A 201 18.67 -15.70 -1.16
N MET A 202 18.61 -14.50 -0.57
CA MET A 202 18.98 -13.26 -1.25
C MET A 202 20.47 -12.94 -1.05
N GLN A 203 21.10 -12.36 -2.06
CA GLN A 203 22.45 -11.83 -1.97
C GLN A 203 22.51 -10.44 -2.59
N ILE A 204 23.25 -9.54 -1.96
CA ILE A 204 23.56 -8.22 -2.53
C ILE A 204 24.77 -8.42 -3.45
N ASN A 205 24.59 -8.10 -4.73
CA ASN A 205 25.62 -8.32 -5.74
C ASN A 205 26.63 -7.16 -5.84
N GLU A 206 26.32 -5.98 -5.27
CA GLU A 206 27.14 -4.78 -5.46
C GLU A 206 27.43 -4.04 -4.16
N TYR A 207 28.71 -4.08 -3.77
CA TYR A 207 29.32 -3.12 -2.84
C TYR A 207 30.11 -2.10 -3.66
N ARG A 208 29.64 -0.86 -3.71
CA ARG A 208 30.33 0.19 -4.46
C ARG A 208 31.08 1.09 -3.50
N LYS A 209 32.22 1.59 -3.94
CA LYS A 209 32.94 2.67 -3.25
C LYS A 209 32.52 3.97 -3.89
N LYS A 210 32.01 4.91 -3.10
CA LYS A 210 31.63 6.26 -3.54
C LYS A 210 32.17 7.30 -2.58
N THR A 211 32.41 8.50 -3.07
CA THR A 211 32.62 9.65 -2.19
C THR A 211 31.28 10.17 -1.69
N MET A 212 31.29 10.93 -0.60
CA MET A 212 30.10 11.58 -0.05
C MET A 212 29.43 12.50 -1.07
N GLU A 213 30.24 13.26 -1.82
CA GLU A 213 29.77 14.12 -2.90
C GLU A 213 29.08 13.33 -4.01
N ALA A 214 29.65 12.19 -4.41
CA ALA A 214 29.04 11.33 -5.43
C ALA A 214 27.70 10.73 -4.94
N ALA A 215 27.65 10.29 -3.68
CA ALA A 215 26.43 9.74 -3.09
C ALA A 215 25.28 10.77 -3.02
N LEU A 216 25.60 12.06 -2.79
CA LEU A 216 24.61 13.15 -2.79
C LEU A 216 24.12 13.54 -4.19
N LYS A 217 24.93 13.31 -5.22
CA LYS A 217 24.60 13.65 -6.62
C LYS A 217 23.95 12.50 -7.41
N ASP A 218 23.85 11.30 -6.83
CA ASP A 218 23.49 10.06 -7.53
C ASP A 218 21.99 9.93 -7.92
N ASP A 219 21.20 11.00 -7.82
CA ASP A 219 19.81 11.01 -8.23
C ASP A 219 19.65 11.85 -9.50
N GLY A 220 19.36 11.19 -10.62
CA GLY A 220 19.45 11.74 -11.97
C GLY A 220 18.85 13.15 -12.11
N LYS A 221 19.67 14.13 -12.52
CA LYS A 221 19.33 15.46 -13.09
C LYS A 221 18.24 16.31 -12.39
N ALA A 222 17.77 15.96 -11.20
CA ALA A 222 16.79 16.75 -10.47
C ALA A 222 17.50 17.80 -9.60
N SER A 223 17.36 19.07 -9.99
CA SER A 223 17.92 20.22 -9.27
C SER A 223 17.72 20.14 -7.75
N LEU A 224 18.78 20.47 -7.01
CA LEU A 224 18.86 20.57 -5.54
C LEU A 224 17.95 21.66 -4.93
N THR A 225 17.20 22.39 -5.75
CA THR A 225 16.32 23.48 -5.33
C THR A 225 14.86 23.08 -5.55
N THR A 226 14.27 22.31 -4.63
CA THR A 226 12.81 22.17 -4.59
C THR A 226 12.25 23.33 -3.78
N SER A 227 11.58 24.27 -4.44
CA SER A 227 10.83 25.32 -3.76
C SER A 227 9.70 24.72 -2.93
N VAL A 228 9.45 25.31 -1.75
CA VAL A 228 8.31 24.94 -0.92
C VAL A 228 7.03 25.44 -1.58
N SER A 229 6.10 24.52 -1.86
CA SER A 229 4.79 24.80 -2.44
C SER A 229 3.82 25.29 -1.37
N PHE A 230 3.76 24.61 -0.21
CA PHE A 230 2.90 24.97 0.91
C PHE A 230 3.39 24.36 2.22
N GLU A 231 3.01 24.99 3.33
CA GLU A 231 3.34 24.54 4.68
C GLU A 231 2.16 24.63 5.64
N TYR A 232 2.05 23.65 6.53
CA TYR A 232 1.01 23.59 7.54
C TYR A 232 1.53 23.16 8.90
N GLN A 233 1.01 23.81 9.94
CA GLN A 233 1.16 23.33 11.31
C GLN A 233 0.18 22.19 11.56
N VAL A 234 0.69 21.07 12.08
CA VAL A 234 -0.10 19.87 12.39
C VAL A 234 0.35 19.29 13.73
N LEU A 235 -0.48 18.41 14.29
CA LEU A 235 -0.09 17.56 15.42
C LEU A 235 0.13 16.14 14.92
N LYS A 236 1.36 15.63 14.97
CA LYS A 236 1.69 14.24 14.63
C LYS A 236 1.24 13.32 15.75
N VAL A 237 0.42 12.32 15.42
CA VAL A 237 0.00 11.27 16.36
C VAL A 237 1.01 10.13 16.28
N SER A 238 1.66 9.81 17.40
CA SER A 238 2.61 8.71 17.42
C SER A 238 1.91 7.35 17.26
N GLN A 239 2.55 6.43 16.52
CA GLN A 239 2.06 5.05 16.41
C GLN A 239 2.43 4.23 17.65
N SER A 240 3.53 4.55 18.32
CA SER A 240 3.96 3.87 19.56
C SER A 240 3.17 4.36 20.77
N ASN A 241 2.66 5.59 20.73
CA ASN A 241 1.84 6.16 21.78
C ASN A 241 0.75 7.08 21.20
N GLU A 242 -0.43 6.52 20.92
CA GLU A 242 -1.57 7.24 20.35
C GLU A 242 -2.04 8.44 21.20
N SER A 243 -1.72 8.46 22.50
CA SER A 243 -2.03 9.59 23.39
C SER A 243 -1.07 10.78 23.27
N SER A 244 0.06 10.59 22.59
CA SER A 244 1.04 11.65 22.32
C SER A 244 0.80 12.28 20.95
N ALA A 245 0.45 13.56 20.97
CA ALA A 245 0.34 14.40 19.78
C ALA A 245 1.40 15.50 19.85
N ALA A 246 2.36 15.48 18.92
CA ALA A 246 3.50 16.41 18.92
C ALA A 246 3.34 17.47 17.81
N PRO A 247 3.57 18.77 18.09
CA PRO A 247 3.51 19.81 17.06
C PRO A 247 4.61 19.61 16.02
N ARG A 248 4.23 19.70 14.74
CA ARG A 248 5.10 19.54 13.58
C ARG A 248 4.73 20.54 12.50
N THR A 249 5.70 20.87 11.66
CA THR A 249 5.47 21.56 10.38
C THR A 249 5.52 20.53 9.25
N LEU A 250 4.43 20.38 8.51
CA LEU A 250 4.43 19.66 7.23
C LEU A 250 4.69 20.65 6.11
N SER A 251 5.84 20.50 5.45
CA SER A 251 6.27 21.30 4.31
C SER A 251 6.28 20.44 3.07
N VAL A 252 5.62 20.88 2.01
CA VAL A 252 5.54 20.16 0.75
C VAL A 252 6.23 20.96 -0.33
N SER A 253 7.16 20.32 -1.03
CA SER A 253 7.83 20.86 -2.21
C SER A 253 7.28 20.20 -3.47
N GLU A 254 7.81 20.58 -4.63
CA GLU A 254 7.43 19.97 -5.91
C GLU A 254 7.56 18.44 -5.94
N LYS A 255 8.45 17.84 -5.13
CA LYS A 255 8.74 16.39 -5.19
C LYS A 255 8.60 15.67 -3.86
N PHE A 256 8.64 16.38 -2.73
CA PHE A 256 8.73 15.76 -1.40
C PHE A 256 7.72 16.36 -0.43
N ILE A 257 7.20 15.51 0.45
CA ILE A 257 6.59 15.93 1.71
C ILE A 257 7.63 15.77 2.81
N THR A 258 7.86 16.83 3.58
CA THR A 258 8.84 16.86 4.66
C THR A 258 8.17 17.29 5.95
N GLU A 259 8.38 16.50 7.00
CA GLU A 259 7.93 16.77 8.36
C GLU A 259 9.09 17.31 9.17
N TYR A 260 8.86 18.43 9.83
CA TYR A 260 9.82 19.11 10.69
C TYR A 260 9.31 19.14 12.13
N ALA A 261 10.17 18.81 13.09
CA ALA A 261 9.91 19.10 14.50
C ALA A 261 10.12 20.60 14.79
N ASP A 262 11.12 21.20 14.14
CA ASP A 262 11.44 22.62 14.16
C ASP A 262 12.14 23.00 12.86
N ALA A 263 12.51 24.27 12.68
CA ALA A 263 13.12 24.78 11.44
C ALA A 263 14.42 24.07 11.01
N LYS A 264 15.10 23.35 11.90
CA LYS A 264 16.37 22.65 11.64
C LYS A 264 16.27 21.13 11.77
N THR A 265 15.20 20.62 12.37
CA THR A 265 15.06 19.19 12.68
C THR A 265 14.04 18.53 11.75
N VAL A 266 14.54 17.79 10.76
CA VAL A 266 13.71 16.99 9.85
C VAL A 266 13.35 15.64 10.50
N ILE A 267 12.07 15.42 10.76
CA ILE A 267 11.57 14.14 11.26
C ILE A 267 11.35 13.14 10.14
N SER A 268 10.91 13.58 8.95
CA SER A 268 10.73 12.68 7.81
C SER A 268 10.77 13.47 6.51
N SER A 269 11.31 12.91 5.44
CA SER A 269 11.23 13.49 4.10
C SER A 269 11.01 12.38 3.08
N ARG A 270 9.89 12.44 2.36
CA ARG A 270 9.42 11.36 1.49
C ARG A 270 8.95 11.88 0.13
N PRO A 271 9.27 11.18 -0.97
CA PRO A 271 8.77 11.57 -2.28
C PRO A 271 7.25 11.48 -2.34
N LEU A 272 6.61 12.50 -2.92
CA LEU A 272 5.17 12.51 -3.19
C LEU A 272 4.75 11.36 -4.14
N ALA A 273 5.65 10.96 -5.04
CA ALA A 273 5.47 9.79 -5.91
C ALA A 273 5.33 8.45 -5.15
N ARG A 274 5.69 8.43 -3.85
CA ARG A 274 5.56 7.24 -2.99
C ARG A 274 4.36 7.29 -2.06
N ILE A 275 3.54 8.34 -2.12
CA ILE A 275 2.23 8.32 -1.46
C ILE A 275 1.37 7.30 -2.21
N TYR A 276 0.74 6.41 -1.47
CA TYR A 276 -0.15 5.38 -1.98
C TYR A 276 -1.61 5.82 -1.87
N THR A 277 -2.03 6.24 -0.68
CA THR A 277 -3.39 6.73 -0.43
C THR A 277 -3.39 7.77 0.68
N LEU A 278 -4.39 8.65 0.66
CA LEU A 278 -4.65 9.63 1.72
C LEU A 278 -5.94 9.21 2.43
N ILE A 279 -5.90 9.07 3.75
CA ILE A 279 -7.06 8.65 4.54
C ILE A 279 -7.57 9.85 5.33
N MET A 280 -8.88 10.06 5.31
CA MET A 280 -9.57 10.99 6.21
C MET A 280 -10.52 10.21 7.11
N TYR A 281 -10.40 10.43 8.42
CA TYR A 281 -11.22 9.73 9.40
C TYR A 281 -12.53 10.45 9.66
N GLN A 282 -13.63 9.73 9.75
CA GLN A 282 -14.95 10.34 9.98
C GLN A 282 -15.21 10.61 11.47
N ASP A 283 -14.75 9.73 12.34
CA ASP A 283 -14.87 9.85 13.79
C ASP A 283 -14.08 11.05 14.35
N THR A 284 -12.96 11.38 13.70
CA THR A 284 -12.04 12.41 14.14
C THR A 284 -11.85 13.45 13.04
N LEU A 285 -12.68 14.50 13.05
CA LEU A 285 -12.76 15.51 11.98
C LEU A 285 -11.46 16.27 11.69
N GLN A 286 -10.49 16.26 12.61
CA GLN A 286 -9.17 16.87 12.40
C GLN A 286 -8.14 15.86 11.86
N ALA A 287 -8.45 14.56 11.89
CA ALA A 287 -7.49 13.52 11.58
C ALA A 287 -7.41 13.23 10.09
N PHE A 288 -6.18 13.10 9.60
CA PHE A 288 -5.87 12.51 8.31
C PHE A 288 -4.61 11.66 8.42
N GLU A 289 -4.41 10.75 7.47
CA GLU A 289 -3.25 9.89 7.44
C GLU A 289 -2.70 9.80 6.02
N VAL A 290 -1.37 9.89 5.91
CA VAL A 290 -0.63 9.68 4.67
C VAL A 290 -0.07 8.27 4.68
N VAL A 291 -0.54 7.44 3.75
CA VAL A 291 -0.08 6.06 3.58
C VAL A 291 0.87 6.00 2.41
N TYR A 292 2.05 5.44 2.63
CA TYR A 292 3.08 5.30 1.59
C TYR A 292 3.08 3.89 1.00
N VAL A 293 3.66 3.75 -0.19
CA VAL A 293 3.76 2.47 -0.94
C VAL A 293 4.51 1.39 -0.15
N ASP A 294 5.43 1.77 0.75
CA ASP A 294 6.15 0.83 1.63
C ASP A 294 5.35 0.41 2.89
N GLY A 295 4.08 0.83 2.99
CA GLY A 295 3.16 0.52 4.08
C GLY A 295 3.31 1.40 5.31
N VAL A 296 4.29 2.33 5.34
CA VAL A 296 4.43 3.30 6.42
C VAL A 296 3.22 4.23 6.39
N LYS A 297 2.67 4.52 7.58
CA LYS A 297 1.53 5.41 7.76
C LYS A 297 1.91 6.53 8.70
N ARG A 298 1.47 7.75 8.40
CA ARG A 298 1.69 8.91 9.28
C ARG A 298 0.37 9.64 9.48
N LYS A 299 -0.17 9.53 10.69
CA LYS A 299 -1.42 10.14 11.13
C LYS A 299 -1.17 11.51 11.77
N TYR A 300 -1.97 12.50 11.39
CA TYR A 300 -1.87 13.86 11.86
C TYR A 300 -3.24 14.43 12.23
N TYR A 301 -3.27 15.40 13.14
CA TYR A 301 -4.41 16.27 13.38
C TYR A 301 -4.17 17.69 12.82
N SER A 302 -5.16 18.23 12.12
CA SER A 302 -5.19 19.63 11.70
C SER A 302 -6.62 20.10 11.47
N ALA A 303 -6.92 21.35 11.84
CA ALA A 303 -8.17 22.02 11.45
C ALA A 303 -8.29 22.24 9.93
N GLN A 304 -7.16 22.16 9.20
CA GLN A 304 -7.09 22.37 7.76
C GLN A 304 -6.93 21.05 6.99
N ARG A 305 -7.29 19.89 7.58
CA ARG A 305 -7.04 18.57 6.98
C ARG A 305 -7.49 18.46 5.53
N GLU A 306 -8.68 18.97 5.20
CA GLU A 306 -9.26 18.80 3.87
C GLU A 306 -8.44 19.55 2.82
N LYS A 307 -7.99 20.76 3.18
CA LYS A 307 -7.13 21.57 2.33
C LYS A 307 -5.77 20.89 2.14
N ILE A 308 -5.17 20.39 3.21
CA ILE A 308 -3.89 19.65 3.17
C ILE A 308 -4.01 18.43 2.25
N VAL A 309 -5.05 17.62 2.44
CA VAL A 309 -5.29 16.40 1.63
C VAL A 309 -5.50 16.75 0.16
N CYS A 310 -6.26 17.80 -0.16
CA CYS A 310 -6.46 18.25 -1.54
C CYS A 310 -5.17 18.74 -2.19
N GLU A 311 -4.38 19.57 -1.50
CA GLU A 311 -3.12 20.09 -2.05
C GLU A 311 -2.07 18.97 -2.20
N LEU A 312 -2.04 17.99 -1.28
CA LEU A 312 -1.21 16.79 -1.42
C LEU A 312 -1.64 15.94 -2.62
N LEU A 313 -2.95 15.69 -2.77
CA LEU A 313 -3.49 14.92 -3.89
C LEU A 313 -3.17 15.57 -5.24
N ALA A 314 -3.41 16.88 -5.36
CA ALA A 314 -3.08 17.65 -6.55
C ALA A 314 -1.58 17.59 -6.86
N SER A 315 -0.73 17.72 -5.83
CA SER A 315 0.74 17.65 -5.98
C SER A 315 1.21 16.25 -6.40
N CYS A 316 0.60 15.19 -5.88
CA CYS A 316 0.86 13.82 -6.32
C CYS A 316 0.50 13.63 -7.80
N HIS A 317 -0.67 14.11 -8.21
CA HIS A 317 -1.13 14.01 -9.59
C HIS A 317 -0.28 14.84 -10.55
N ALA A 318 0.15 16.03 -10.15
CA ALA A 318 1.06 16.87 -10.94
C ALA A 318 2.40 16.17 -11.25
N LEU A 319 2.84 15.26 -10.37
CA LEU A 319 4.03 14.42 -10.57
C LEU A 319 3.77 13.11 -11.34
N GLY A 320 2.54 12.89 -11.81
CA GLY A 320 2.14 11.66 -12.49
C GLY A 320 1.82 10.50 -11.55
N ASN A 321 1.76 10.72 -10.23
CA ASN A 321 1.32 9.70 -9.27
C ASN A 321 -0.20 9.61 -9.23
N PHE A 322 -0.78 9.21 -10.37
CA PHE A 322 -2.21 9.09 -10.59
C PHE A 322 -2.84 7.90 -9.85
N GLN A 323 -2.11 7.07 -9.11
CA GLN A 323 -2.77 6.01 -8.32
C GLN A 323 -3.35 6.53 -7.00
N VAL A 324 -2.89 7.69 -6.52
CA VAL A 324 -3.33 8.24 -5.23
C VAL A 324 -4.80 8.63 -5.28
N GLY A 325 -5.52 8.28 -4.22
CA GLY A 325 -6.89 8.70 -4.00
C GLY A 325 -7.09 9.15 -2.56
N VAL A 326 -8.34 9.52 -2.24
CA VAL A 326 -8.74 9.83 -0.88
C VAL A 326 -9.74 8.78 -0.40
N GLU A 327 -9.43 8.16 0.72
CA GLU A 327 -10.29 7.19 1.37
C GLU A 327 -10.94 7.83 2.58
N MET A 328 -12.28 7.83 2.61
CA MET A 328 -13.03 8.16 3.81
C MET A 328 -13.16 6.88 4.64
N MET A 329 -12.86 6.93 5.94
CA MET A 329 -12.85 5.74 6.79
C MET A 329 -13.50 6.02 8.15
N GLU A 330 -14.43 5.14 8.55
CA GLU A 330 -15.08 5.20 9.87
C GLU A 330 -14.26 4.53 11.00
N ILE A 331 -13.34 3.60 10.69
CA ILE A 331 -12.62 2.78 11.68
C ILE A 331 -11.13 2.63 11.35
N ALA A 332 -10.25 2.75 12.35
CA ALA A 332 -8.82 2.47 12.21
C ALA A 332 -8.52 1.00 11.81
N ASP A 333 -8.11 0.84 10.56
CA ASP A 333 -7.02 -0.02 10.07
C ASP A 333 -6.99 -1.54 10.34
N SER A 334 -8.07 -2.18 10.82
CA SER A 334 -8.03 -3.64 11.04
C SER A 334 -8.37 -4.52 9.83
N VAL A 335 -8.66 -3.96 8.64
CA VAL A 335 -9.10 -4.78 7.49
C VAL A 335 -8.55 -4.36 6.12
N ARG A 336 -7.75 -3.29 5.98
CA ARG A 336 -7.16 -2.92 4.69
C ARG A 336 -5.74 -3.46 4.51
N MET A 337 -5.70 -4.72 4.10
CA MET A 337 -4.71 -5.23 3.17
C MET A 337 -5.53 -5.86 2.04
N ILE A 338 -5.58 -5.23 0.87
CA ILE A 338 -5.75 -5.98 -0.37
C ILE A 338 -4.34 -6.18 -0.90
N PRO A 339 -3.64 -7.28 -0.54
CA PRO A 339 -2.68 -7.81 -1.49
C PRO A 339 -3.47 -8.09 -2.77
N ARG A 340 -2.82 -8.04 -3.93
CA ARG A 340 -3.29 -8.45 -5.27
C ARG A 340 -4.04 -9.81 -5.36
N LYS A 341 -4.35 -10.47 -4.23
CA LYS A 341 -4.86 -11.83 -4.03
C LYS A 341 -6.34 -12.04 -4.38
N ILE A 342 -7.24 -11.07 -4.23
CA ILE A 342 -8.62 -11.21 -4.77
C ILE A 342 -8.58 -11.16 -6.30
N ILE A 343 -7.72 -10.28 -6.83
CA ILE A 343 -7.46 -10.15 -8.26
C ILE A 343 -6.89 -11.45 -8.86
N LEU A 344 -5.97 -12.11 -8.16
CA LEU A 344 -5.38 -13.40 -8.56
C LEU A 344 -6.37 -14.59 -8.49
N GLN A 345 -7.30 -14.61 -7.54
CA GLN A 345 -8.22 -15.75 -7.36
C GLN A 345 -9.32 -15.82 -8.43
N GLU A 346 -9.83 -14.67 -8.87
CA GLU A 346 -10.81 -14.58 -9.96
C GLU A 346 -10.13 -14.35 -11.33
N GLY A 347 -8.93 -13.76 -11.35
CA GLY A 347 -8.11 -13.48 -12.55
C GLY A 347 -7.80 -14.70 -13.39
N ASN A 348 -7.51 -15.81 -12.71
CA ASN A 348 -7.14 -17.06 -13.37
C ASN A 348 -8.31 -17.77 -14.08
N LYS A 349 -9.57 -17.37 -13.84
CA LYS A 349 -10.73 -17.96 -14.53
C LYS A 349 -10.96 -17.40 -15.93
N ILE A 350 -10.49 -16.18 -16.21
CA ILE A 350 -10.75 -15.45 -17.47
C ILE A 350 -9.46 -15.27 -18.30
N ALA A 351 -8.31 -15.64 -17.72
CA ALA A 351 -6.99 -15.27 -18.17
C ALA A 351 -6.61 -15.69 -19.62
N ASN A 352 -7.29 -16.63 -20.27
CA ASN A 352 -6.76 -17.27 -21.50
C ASN A 352 -7.10 -16.60 -22.85
N THR A 353 -7.54 -15.33 -22.89
CA THR A 353 -8.08 -14.75 -24.14
C THR A 353 -7.40 -13.51 -24.72
N VAL A 354 -6.38 -12.91 -24.08
CA VAL A 354 -5.75 -11.68 -24.61
C VAL A 354 -4.21 -11.81 -24.64
N PRO A 355 -3.58 -11.96 -25.82
CA PRO A 355 -2.12 -11.87 -25.94
C PRO A 355 -1.65 -10.40 -25.84
N ASN A 356 -0.42 -10.20 -25.33
CA ASN A 356 0.34 -8.92 -25.31
C ASN A 356 -0.05 -7.84 -24.27
N VAL A 357 -0.40 -8.21 -23.04
CA VAL A 357 -0.61 -7.27 -21.93
C VAL A 357 0.27 -7.64 -20.74
N ASN A 358 0.85 -6.66 -20.03
CA ASN A 358 1.69 -6.94 -18.85
C ASN A 358 0.86 -7.64 -17.74
N VAL A 359 1.52 -8.42 -16.88
CA VAL A 359 0.85 -9.23 -15.83
C VAL A 359 0.01 -8.40 -14.86
N MET A 360 0.49 -7.21 -14.47
CA MET A 360 -0.22 -6.28 -13.58
C MET A 360 -1.48 -5.71 -14.25
N ASP A 361 -1.39 -5.31 -15.52
CA ASP A 361 -2.54 -4.82 -16.28
C ASP A 361 -3.60 -5.92 -16.47
N ARG A 362 -3.16 -7.17 -16.62
CA ARG A 362 -4.05 -8.34 -16.72
C ARG A 362 -4.77 -8.62 -15.41
N GLU A 363 -4.06 -8.57 -14.29
CA GLU A 363 -4.65 -8.64 -12.96
C GLU A 363 -5.69 -7.52 -12.78
N LEU A 364 -5.28 -6.26 -12.96
CA LEU A 364 -6.14 -5.10 -12.76
C LEU A 364 -7.44 -5.16 -13.58
N ARG A 365 -7.35 -5.57 -14.86
CA ARG A 365 -8.53 -5.76 -15.72
C ARG A 365 -9.54 -6.71 -15.11
N VAL A 366 -9.12 -7.81 -14.47
CA VAL A 366 -10.03 -8.78 -13.88
C VAL A 366 -10.68 -8.23 -12.61
N ALA A 367 -9.89 -7.58 -11.75
CA ALA A 367 -10.43 -6.92 -10.56
C ALA A 367 -11.53 -5.93 -10.95
N GLN A 368 -11.21 -5.03 -11.88
CA GLN A 368 -12.14 -4.04 -12.41
C GLN A 368 -13.38 -4.71 -13.02
N ALA A 369 -13.20 -5.74 -13.84
CA ALA A 369 -14.30 -6.46 -14.47
C ALA A 369 -15.30 -7.05 -13.45
N ASN A 370 -14.80 -7.61 -12.35
CA ASN A 370 -15.65 -8.19 -11.30
C ASN A 370 -16.39 -7.12 -10.52
N VAL A 371 -15.70 -6.05 -10.12
CA VAL A 371 -16.32 -4.93 -9.40
C VAL A 371 -17.38 -4.24 -10.28
N LEU A 372 -17.10 -4.01 -11.56
CA LEU A 372 -18.07 -3.47 -12.53
C LEU A 372 -19.30 -4.37 -12.67
N GLN A 373 -19.11 -5.69 -12.71
CA GLN A 373 -20.23 -6.63 -12.79
C GLN A 373 -21.08 -6.61 -11.52
N LEU A 374 -20.46 -6.54 -10.34
CA LEU A 374 -21.17 -6.44 -9.06
C LEU A 374 -21.94 -5.12 -8.96
N LEU A 375 -21.31 -3.98 -9.25
CA LEU A 375 -21.97 -2.67 -9.30
C LEU A 375 -23.16 -2.67 -10.27
N ALA A 376 -22.99 -3.26 -11.45
CA ALA A 376 -24.09 -3.38 -12.41
C ALA A 376 -25.21 -4.29 -11.90
N VAL A 377 -24.91 -5.44 -11.30
CA VAL A 377 -25.95 -6.39 -10.84
C VAL A 377 -26.68 -5.86 -9.60
N HIS A 378 -25.95 -5.38 -8.60
CA HIS A 378 -26.50 -4.87 -7.35
C HIS A 378 -27.23 -3.54 -7.57
N GLY A 379 -26.62 -2.62 -8.30
CA GLY A 379 -27.18 -1.33 -8.64
C GLY A 379 -28.31 -1.43 -9.64
N TYR A 380 -28.02 -1.85 -10.88
CA TYR A 380 -28.94 -1.71 -12.03
C TYR A 380 -30.25 -2.52 -11.89
N ARG A 381 -30.20 -3.74 -11.32
CA ARG A 381 -31.43 -4.53 -11.10
C ARG A 381 -32.35 -3.92 -10.05
N LYS A 382 -31.79 -3.16 -9.09
CA LYS A 382 -32.52 -2.51 -8.00
C LYS A 382 -32.79 -1.01 -8.25
N THR A 383 -32.26 -0.42 -9.34
CA THR A 383 -32.42 1.00 -9.75
C THR A 383 -33.05 1.18 -11.11
N ALA A 384 -33.96 0.27 -11.51
CA ALA A 384 -34.66 0.32 -12.79
C ALA A 384 -35.08 1.76 -13.16
N ARG A 385 -34.96 2.14 -14.44
CA ARG A 385 -35.22 3.50 -14.98
C ARG A 385 -36.50 4.18 -14.47
N THR A 386 -37.48 3.41 -14.00
CA THR A 386 -38.79 3.86 -13.52
C THR A 386 -38.87 4.20 -12.03
N GLN A 387 -37.94 3.75 -11.18
CA GLN A 387 -37.94 4.16 -9.78
C GLN A 387 -37.51 5.63 -9.66
N ARG A 388 -38.00 6.37 -8.66
CA ARG A 388 -37.61 7.77 -8.38
C ARG A 388 -36.49 7.89 -7.34
N GLN A 389 -36.39 6.96 -6.40
CA GLN A 389 -35.37 6.95 -5.33
C GLN A 389 -34.90 5.51 -5.05
N LEU A 390 -33.65 5.39 -4.62
CA LEU A 390 -33.05 4.14 -4.16
C LEU A 390 -33.75 3.52 -2.94
N PRO A 391 -33.79 2.18 -2.83
CA PRO A 391 -34.12 1.50 -1.57
C PRO A 391 -33.14 1.89 -0.44
N ARG A 392 -33.64 2.13 0.78
CA ARG A 392 -32.80 2.40 1.96
C ARG A 392 -31.86 1.22 2.27
N GLY A 393 -30.59 1.50 2.57
CA GLY A 393 -29.55 0.51 2.88
C GLY A 393 -28.79 -0.01 1.66
N LEU A 394 -29.26 0.25 0.43
CA LEU A 394 -28.52 -0.08 -0.78
C LEU A 394 -27.32 0.86 -0.99
N ASP A 395 -27.39 2.06 -0.44
CA ASP A 395 -26.35 3.09 -0.48
C ASP A 395 -25.06 2.65 0.22
N GLU A 396 -25.14 1.94 1.35
CA GLU A 396 -23.94 1.38 2.02
C GLU A 396 -23.28 0.26 1.20
N GLU A 397 -24.08 -0.68 0.66
CA GLU A 397 -23.57 -1.76 -0.22
C GLU A 397 -22.88 -1.19 -1.47
N MET A 398 -23.52 -0.21 -2.09
CA MET A 398 -23.01 0.43 -3.30
C MET A 398 -21.78 1.30 -3.02
N HIS A 399 -21.76 2.01 -1.89
CA HIS A 399 -20.58 2.73 -1.44
C HIS A 399 -19.38 1.79 -1.22
N SER A 400 -19.59 0.64 -0.57
CA SER A 400 -18.54 -0.36 -0.39
C SER A 400 -17.97 -0.86 -1.73
N LEU A 401 -18.82 -1.09 -2.73
CA LEU A 401 -18.38 -1.49 -4.06
C LEU A 401 -17.66 -0.36 -4.81
N ALA A 402 -18.06 0.90 -4.62
CA ALA A 402 -17.37 2.07 -5.17
C ALA A 402 -15.98 2.26 -4.53
N LEU A 403 -15.84 2.02 -3.23
CA LEU A 403 -14.54 1.97 -2.54
C LEU A 403 -13.64 0.89 -3.14
N GLU A 404 -14.16 -0.32 -3.39
CA GLU A 404 -13.42 -1.40 -4.04
C GLU A 404 -13.02 -1.04 -5.47
N LEU A 405 -13.91 -0.41 -6.25
CA LEU A 405 -13.57 0.09 -7.57
C LEU A 405 -12.41 1.08 -7.48
N ASN A 406 -12.48 1.98 -6.51
CA ASN A 406 -11.46 3.00 -6.32
C ASN A 406 -10.11 2.41 -5.87
N ALA A 407 -10.10 1.44 -4.97
CA ALA A 407 -8.87 0.77 -4.55
C ALA A 407 -8.18 0.01 -5.71
N ASN A 408 -8.96 -0.46 -6.69
CA ASN A 408 -8.50 -1.27 -7.81
C ASN A 408 -8.49 -0.51 -9.16
N THR A 409 -8.54 0.82 -9.14
CA THR A 409 -8.53 1.64 -10.36
C THR A 409 -7.65 2.87 -10.17
N PRO A 410 -6.58 3.03 -10.96
CA PRO A 410 -5.78 4.25 -10.93
C PRO A 410 -6.60 5.45 -11.42
N THR A 411 -6.20 6.66 -11.09
CA THR A 411 -6.83 7.90 -11.59
C THR A 411 -6.56 8.14 -13.08
N SER A 412 -5.66 7.38 -13.71
CA SER A 412 -5.61 7.25 -15.19
C SER A 412 -6.80 6.49 -15.78
N GLY A 413 -7.66 5.92 -14.93
CA GLY A 413 -8.97 5.41 -15.28
C GLY A 413 -9.07 3.88 -15.32
N VAL A 414 -10.29 3.42 -15.54
CA VAL A 414 -10.58 2.01 -15.78
C VAL A 414 -10.00 1.57 -17.13
N ILE A 415 -9.48 0.35 -17.18
CA ILE A 415 -8.99 -0.20 -18.44
C ILE A 415 -10.19 -0.63 -19.27
N ALA A 416 -10.36 -0.02 -20.45
CA ALA A 416 -11.45 -0.33 -21.36
C ALA A 416 -11.43 -1.82 -21.77
N GLN A 417 -12.57 -2.47 -21.60
CA GLN A 417 -12.77 -3.90 -21.86
C GLN A 417 -14.06 -4.12 -22.65
N PRO A 418 -14.02 -4.86 -23.77
CA PRO A 418 -15.22 -5.21 -24.52
C PRO A 418 -16.23 -5.96 -23.63
N ASN A 419 -17.52 -5.73 -23.85
CA ASN A 419 -18.63 -6.45 -23.19
C ASN A 419 -18.71 -6.29 -21.66
N LYS A 420 -18.07 -5.27 -21.08
CA LYS A 420 -18.23 -4.92 -19.66
C LYS A 420 -19.27 -3.81 -19.48
N PRO A 421 -20.03 -3.81 -18.37
CA PRO A 421 -21.22 -2.98 -18.20
C PRO A 421 -20.88 -1.54 -17.76
N PHE A 422 -19.97 -0.87 -18.45
CA PHE A 422 -19.52 0.49 -18.10
C PHE A 422 -20.68 1.50 -18.08
N ASP A 423 -21.55 1.45 -19.08
CA ASP A 423 -22.76 2.24 -19.21
C ASP A 423 -23.68 2.10 -17.99
N LYS A 424 -23.98 0.85 -17.61
CA LYS A 424 -24.87 0.56 -16.47
C LYS A 424 -24.28 1.05 -15.16
N VAL A 425 -22.98 0.85 -14.95
CA VAL A 425 -22.31 1.26 -13.71
C VAL A 425 -22.29 2.79 -13.59
N VAL A 426 -21.93 3.50 -14.65
CA VAL A 426 -21.95 4.98 -14.69
C VAL A 426 -23.34 5.51 -14.41
N TYR A 427 -24.36 4.95 -15.06
CA TYR A 427 -25.75 5.34 -14.84
C TYR A 427 -26.18 5.21 -13.38
N VAL A 428 -25.86 4.08 -12.76
CA VAL A 428 -26.16 3.85 -11.34
C VAL A 428 -25.45 4.89 -10.48
N LEU A 429 -24.12 4.96 -10.55
CA LEU A 429 -23.34 5.84 -9.66
C LEU A 429 -23.68 7.32 -9.81
N ALA A 430 -23.88 7.81 -11.05
CA ALA A 430 -24.26 9.19 -11.29
C ALA A 430 -25.62 9.50 -10.63
N ARG A 431 -26.57 8.57 -10.77
CA ARG A 431 -27.90 8.72 -10.19
C ARG A 431 -27.87 8.65 -8.66
N GLU A 432 -27.13 7.71 -8.09
CA GLU A 432 -26.99 7.59 -6.64
C GLU A 432 -26.35 8.84 -6.03
N LEU A 433 -25.37 9.45 -6.72
CA LEU A 433 -24.77 10.71 -6.28
C LEU A 433 -25.83 11.80 -6.09
N HIS A 434 -26.75 11.97 -7.03
CA HIS A 434 -27.85 12.93 -6.89
C HIS A 434 -28.76 12.58 -5.69
N ASP A 435 -29.15 11.30 -5.55
CA ASP A 435 -30.00 10.84 -4.46
C ASP A 435 -29.33 11.00 -3.08
N ILE A 436 -28.02 10.75 -2.98
CA ILE A 436 -27.24 10.89 -1.74
C ILE A 436 -27.16 12.36 -1.35
N VAL A 437 -26.79 13.25 -2.29
CA VAL A 437 -26.75 14.69 -2.03
C VAL A 437 -28.11 15.23 -1.63
N GLY A 438 -29.19 14.70 -2.22
CA GLY A 438 -30.56 15.05 -1.87
C GLY A 438 -31.00 14.58 -0.48
N ARG A 439 -30.66 13.34 -0.10
CA ARG A 439 -31.11 12.69 1.15
C ARG A 439 -30.22 13.02 2.35
N HIS A 440 -28.90 12.95 2.17
CA HIS A 440 -27.92 13.02 3.25
C HIS A 440 -27.12 14.33 3.24
N GLY A 441 -27.22 15.10 2.17
CA GLY A 441 -26.50 16.36 2.00
C GLY A 441 -25.17 16.22 1.27
N ALA A 442 -24.64 17.35 0.83
CA ALA A 442 -23.46 17.41 -0.05
C ALA A 442 -22.12 17.22 0.67
N THR A 443 -22.13 17.12 2.00
CA THR A 443 -20.94 16.83 2.83
C THR A 443 -20.82 15.36 3.20
N HIS A 444 -21.78 14.51 2.78
CA HIS A 444 -21.73 13.08 3.06
C HIS A 444 -20.50 12.45 2.41
N ASP A 445 -19.85 11.54 3.13
CA ASP A 445 -18.62 10.84 2.74
C ASP A 445 -18.73 10.10 1.39
N PHE A 446 -19.90 9.55 1.10
CA PHE A 446 -20.18 8.85 -0.15
C PHE A 446 -19.98 9.77 -1.37
N VAL A 447 -20.27 11.07 -1.24
CA VAL A 447 -20.17 12.04 -2.35
C VAL A 447 -18.77 12.03 -2.97
N SER A 448 -17.72 12.12 -2.16
CA SER A 448 -16.34 12.10 -2.65
C SER A 448 -15.96 10.78 -3.31
N THR A 449 -16.38 9.65 -2.73
CA THR A 449 -16.10 8.32 -3.29
C THR A 449 -16.76 8.13 -4.66
N TYR A 450 -18.02 8.57 -4.80
CA TYR A 450 -18.77 8.46 -6.04
C TYR A 450 -18.22 9.37 -7.13
N LEU A 451 -17.87 10.62 -6.79
CA LEU A 451 -17.20 11.54 -7.73
C LEU A 451 -15.86 10.96 -8.22
N GLN A 452 -15.05 10.43 -7.31
CA GLN A 452 -13.79 9.76 -7.66
C GLN A 452 -14.01 8.53 -8.56
N SER A 453 -15.04 7.72 -8.29
CA SER A 453 -15.40 6.57 -9.14
C SER A 453 -15.89 7.00 -10.52
N LEU A 454 -16.75 8.02 -10.59
CA LEU A 454 -17.24 8.57 -11.85
C LEU A 454 -16.11 9.10 -12.71
N TYR A 455 -15.22 9.93 -12.14
CA TYR A 455 -14.02 10.41 -12.83
C TYR A 455 -13.23 9.26 -13.48
N ARG A 456 -12.93 8.21 -12.70
CA ARG A 456 -12.16 7.05 -13.18
C ARG A 456 -12.88 6.25 -14.26
N LEU A 457 -14.21 6.16 -14.19
CA LEU A 457 -15.03 5.47 -15.19
C LEU A 457 -15.07 6.28 -16.48
N THR A 458 -15.30 7.60 -16.41
CA THR A 458 -15.45 8.48 -17.57
C THR A 458 -14.19 8.61 -18.42
N LEU A 459 -13.04 8.11 -17.96
CA LEU A 459 -11.85 7.98 -18.79
C LEU A 459 -11.95 6.84 -19.82
N ALA A 460 -12.93 5.94 -19.71
CA ALA A 460 -13.23 4.94 -20.72
C ALA A 460 -14.32 5.42 -21.72
N PRO A 461 -14.15 5.24 -23.04
CA PRO A 461 -15.09 5.73 -24.05
C PRO A 461 -16.57 5.32 -23.86
N PRO A 462 -16.91 4.05 -23.51
CA PRO A 462 -18.30 3.67 -23.30
C PRO A 462 -18.95 4.38 -22.11
N ALA A 463 -18.17 4.65 -21.06
CA ALA A 463 -18.63 5.30 -19.84
C ALA A 463 -18.89 6.79 -20.04
N ILE A 464 -17.98 7.52 -20.70
CA ILE A 464 -18.18 8.96 -20.97
C ILE A 464 -19.39 9.20 -21.87
N ASN A 465 -19.62 8.34 -22.86
CA ASN A 465 -20.77 8.48 -23.76
C ASN A 465 -22.10 8.37 -22.99
N GLU A 466 -22.20 7.41 -22.07
CA GLU A 466 -23.40 7.28 -21.22
C GLU A 466 -23.50 8.43 -20.21
N PHE A 467 -22.38 8.89 -19.64
CA PHE A 467 -22.39 10.04 -18.74
C PHE A 467 -22.89 11.32 -19.42
N MET A 468 -22.41 11.60 -20.65
CA MET A 468 -22.86 12.74 -21.45
C MET A 468 -24.36 12.67 -21.76
N LYS A 469 -24.87 11.45 -22.02
CA LYS A 469 -26.29 11.22 -22.22
C LYS A 469 -27.09 11.54 -20.96
N ILE A 470 -26.64 11.07 -19.79
CA ILE A 470 -27.27 11.37 -18.50
C ILE A 470 -27.30 12.88 -18.23
N LEU A 471 -26.20 13.59 -18.49
CA LEU A 471 -26.13 15.04 -18.32
C LEU A 471 -27.09 15.78 -19.27
N THR A 472 -27.28 15.27 -20.49
CA THR A 472 -28.21 15.86 -21.45
C THR A 472 -29.67 15.58 -21.08
N GLU A 473 -29.99 14.36 -20.64
CA GLU A 473 -31.35 13.95 -20.30
C GLU A 473 -31.81 14.49 -18.93
N ARG A 474 -30.88 14.73 -17.99
CA ARG A 474 -31.18 15.08 -16.59
C ARG A 474 -30.40 16.31 -16.11
N GLY A 475 -30.03 17.21 -17.02
CA GLY A 475 -29.12 18.33 -16.76
C GLY A 475 -29.50 19.19 -15.55
N GLU A 476 -30.78 19.50 -15.36
CA GLU A 476 -31.24 20.29 -14.21
C GLU A 476 -30.96 19.63 -12.86
N GLU A 477 -31.14 18.30 -12.77
CA GLU A 477 -30.86 17.53 -11.55
C GLU A 477 -29.37 17.59 -11.19
N TYR A 478 -28.50 17.39 -12.18
CA TYR A 478 -27.05 17.33 -11.97
C TYR A 478 -26.42 18.72 -11.77
N ILE A 479 -26.89 19.76 -12.46
CA ILE A 479 -26.47 21.14 -12.18
C ILE A 479 -26.81 21.50 -10.73
N GLY A 480 -28.01 21.13 -10.26
CA GLY A 480 -28.40 21.29 -8.87
C GLY A 480 -27.50 20.53 -7.89
N THR A 481 -27.15 19.27 -8.20
CA THR A 481 -26.21 18.47 -7.41
C THR A 481 -24.83 19.13 -7.35
N ILE A 482 -24.26 19.51 -8.49
CA ILE A 482 -22.94 20.14 -8.59
C ILE A 482 -22.93 21.44 -7.78
N SER A 483 -23.96 22.28 -7.93
CA SER A 483 -24.09 23.52 -7.17
C SER A 483 -24.09 23.26 -5.66
N LYS A 484 -24.85 22.27 -5.17
CA LYS A 484 -24.88 21.90 -3.75
C LYS A 484 -23.51 21.42 -3.25
N VAL A 485 -22.76 20.65 -4.06
CA VAL A 485 -21.41 20.20 -3.69
C VAL A 485 -20.42 21.36 -3.67
N LEU A 486 -20.47 22.27 -4.64
CA LEU A 486 -19.63 23.47 -4.62
C LEU A 486 -19.93 24.37 -3.40
N MET A 487 -21.20 24.47 -3.00
CA MET A 487 -21.62 25.22 -1.82
C MET A 487 -21.24 24.53 -0.49
N SER A 488 -20.98 23.22 -0.50
CA SER A 488 -20.66 22.47 0.72
C SER A 488 -19.27 22.79 1.28
N LYS A 489 -18.39 23.38 0.45
CA LYS A 489 -16.98 23.67 0.76
C LYS A 489 -16.16 22.42 1.11
N ASN A 490 -16.65 21.21 0.82
CA ASN A 490 -15.88 19.98 0.93
C ASN A 490 -14.82 19.97 -0.19
N SER A 491 -13.59 20.29 0.18
CA SER A 491 -12.50 20.48 -0.79
C SER A 491 -12.25 19.21 -1.64
N VAL A 492 -12.41 18.01 -1.06
CA VAL A 492 -12.15 16.74 -1.76
C VAL A 492 -13.24 16.46 -2.78
N ALA A 493 -14.51 16.66 -2.42
CA ALA A 493 -15.61 16.52 -3.38
C ALA A 493 -15.48 17.56 -4.52
N ILE A 494 -15.13 18.80 -4.18
CA ILE A 494 -14.93 19.87 -5.17
C ILE A 494 -13.77 19.54 -6.11
N TYR A 495 -12.66 19.01 -5.60
CA TYR A 495 -11.53 18.56 -6.42
C TYR A 495 -11.96 17.55 -7.49
N TRP A 496 -12.69 16.50 -7.09
CA TRP A 496 -13.14 15.46 -8.03
C TRP A 496 -14.25 15.90 -8.98
N ILE A 497 -14.90 17.05 -8.76
CA ILE A 497 -15.80 17.65 -9.75
C ILE A 497 -15.02 18.27 -10.90
N PHE A 498 -13.83 18.81 -10.62
CA PHE A 498 -13.01 19.53 -11.60
C PHE A 498 -11.97 18.67 -12.32
N MET A 499 -11.71 17.47 -11.81
CA MET A 499 -10.95 16.43 -12.51
C MET A 499 -11.88 15.70 -13.47
#